data_AF-A0A0F9TP66-F1
#
_entry.id   AF-A0A0F9TP66-F1
#
_cell.length_a   1.000
_cell.length_b   1.000
_cell.length_c   1.000
_cell.angle_alpha   90.00
_cell.angle_beta   90.00
_cell.angle_gamma   90.00
#
_symmetry.space_group_name_H-M   'P 1'
#
loop_
_entity.id
_entity.type
_entity.pdbx_description
1 polymer ?
#
loop_
_entity_poly.entity_id
_entity_poly.type
_entity_poly.pdbx_seq_one_letter_code
_entity_poly.pdbx_strand_id
1 'polypeptide(L)'
;MTEKGFSPLSGELGIPGTSYRLQLGLINEKWAVRLLKGKDVLDSYVFKDEDSSGGFPNQNLIVGYVLRTVAIPNINPHQVMKTTQALVNQAVKNKEQRKVMAPVSETKEVALEKVPDSELRRPKTQGRVKEEGMKSQQELEAETREAFKERVKTKKEREEARVSAVSTLKTTRQLPSIPSEGDQGKAPTNSDSSEFCPFCGKEFPEWKFCPYCGKQLPH
;
A
#
# COMPACT_ATOMS: atom_id res chain seq x y z
N MET A 1 28.90 0.35 -11.85
CA MET A 1 28.72 -1.06 -12.26
C MET A 1 27.23 -1.29 -12.45
N THR A 2 26.78 -1.55 -13.67
CA THR A 2 25.36 -1.75 -13.96
C THR A 2 24.94 -3.12 -13.45
N GLU A 3 24.20 -3.17 -12.35
CA GLU A 3 23.80 -4.45 -11.76
C GLU A 3 22.99 -5.28 -12.77
N LYS A 4 23.52 -6.46 -13.10
CA LYS A 4 22.86 -7.48 -13.93
C LYS A 4 21.69 -8.03 -13.10
N GLY A 5 20.45 -7.89 -13.61
CA GLY A 5 19.25 -8.40 -12.93
C GLY A 5 18.17 -7.36 -12.60
N PHE A 6 18.29 -6.12 -13.07
CA PHE A 6 17.22 -5.13 -12.91
C PHE A 6 16.01 -5.46 -13.79
N SER A 7 14.88 -5.73 -13.15
CA SER A 7 13.59 -5.93 -13.80
C SER A 7 12.78 -4.62 -13.75
N PRO A 8 12.62 -3.90 -14.87
CA PRO A 8 11.90 -2.63 -14.87
C PRO A 8 10.42 -2.86 -14.58
N LEU A 9 9.88 -2.09 -13.64
CA LEU A 9 8.45 -2.02 -13.33
C LEU A 9 7.81 -0.77 -13.92
N SER A 10 8.56 0.32 -14.03
CA SER A 10 8.12 1.56 -14.68
C SER A 10 8.86 1.81 -16.00
N GLY A 11 8.33 2.73 -16.81
CA GLY A 11 9.10 3.33 -17.89
C GLY A 11 10.22 4.23 -17.37
N GLU A 12 11.05 4.71 -18.29
CA GLU A 12 12.03 5.76 -18.03
C GLU A 12 11.33 7.12 -18.11
N LEU A 13 11.37 7.90 -17.03
CA LEU A 13 10.79 9.24 -16.98
C LEU A 13 11.88 10.30 -16.76
N GLY A 14 11.91 11.31 -17.61
CA GLY A 14 12.83 12.44 -17.48
C GLY A 14 12.46 13.35 -16.31
N ILE A 15 13.47 13.83 -15.58
CA ILE A 15 13.30 14.87 -14.57
C ILE A 15 13.27 16.22 -15.29
N PRO A 16 12.16 16.99 -15.21
CA PRO A 16 12.05 18.30 -15.85
C PRO A 16 13.22 19.22 -15.52
N GLY A 17 13.76 19.87 -16.55
CA GLY A 17 14.90 20.78 -16.40
C GLY A 17 16.26 20.09 -16.30
N THR A 18 16.34 18.77 -16.49
CA THR A 18 17.60 18.03 -16.45
C THR A 18 17.71 17.01 -17.58
N SER A 19 18.92 16.55 -17.88
CA SER A 19 19.17 15.45 -18.82
C SER A 19 19.01 14.05 -18.20
N TYR A 20 18.54 13.98 -16.95
CA TYR A 20 18.51 12.75 -16.17
C TYR A 20 17.13 12.11 -16.28
N ARG A 21 17.14 10.78 -16.31
CA ARG A 21 15.95 9.93 -16.34
C ARG A 21 15.95 9.01 -15.13
N LEU A 22 14.77 8.75 -14.61
CA LEU A 22 14.52 7.86 -13.49
C LEU A 22 13.74 6.65 -13.96
N GLN A 23 14.09 5.50 -13.39
CA GLN A 23 13.38 4.25 -13.64
C GLN A 23 13.28 3.46 -12.34
N LEU A 24 12.09 2.92 -12.06
CA LEU A 24 11.82 2.04 -10.92
C LEU A 24 11.73 0.59 -11.39
N GLY A 25 12.25 -0.30 -10.56
CA GLY A 25 12.22 -1.73 -10.83
C GLY A 25 12.49 -2.56 -9.59
N LEU A 26 12.70 -3.85 -9.81
CA LEU A 26 13.10 -4.80 -8.78
C LEU A 26 14.47 -5.39 -9.12
N ILE A 27 15.32 -5.50 -8.11
CA ILE A 27 16.58 -6.26 -8.13
C ILE A 27 16.48 -7.26 -6.99
N ASN A 28 16.59 -8.56 -7.29
CA ASN A 28 16.44 -9.63 -6.29
C ASN A 28 15.17 -9.47 -5.43
N GLU A 29 14.04 -9.18 -6.08
CA GLU A 29 12.73 -8.93 -5.47
C GLU A 29 12.63 -7.67 -4.58
N LYS A 30 13.73 -6.96 -4.36
CA LYS A 30 13.77 -5.69 -3.63
C LYS A 30 13.57 -4.52 -4.57
N TRP A 31 12.92 -3.47 -4.08
CA TRP A 31 12.75 -2.25 -4.84
C TRP A 31 14.08 -1.60 -5.15
N ALA A 32 14.25 -1.17 -6.40
CA ALA A 32 15.43 -0.46 -6.84
C ALA A 32 15.05 0.74 -7.70
N VAL A 33 15.81 1.82 -7.53
CA VAL A 33 15.78 3.01 -8.39
C VAL A 33 17.03 3.00 -9.25
N ARG A 34 16.86 3.31 -10.53
CA ARG A 34 17.97 3.52 -11.47
C ARG A 34 17.93 4.96 -11.98
N LEU A 35 19.09 5.60 -11.95
CA LEU A 35 19.32 6.91 -12.54
C LEU A 35 20.08 6.76 -13.85
N LEU A 36 19.52 7.31 -14.92
CA LEU A 36 20.09 7.26 -16.26
C LEU A 36 20.41 8.68 -16.75
N LYS A 37 21.43 8.80 -17.59
CA LYS A 37 21.73 10.01 -18.36
C LYS A 37 22.03 9.60 -19.78
N GLY A 38 21.17 10.01 -20.71
CA GLY A 38 21.24 9.47 -22.07
C GLY A 38 21.03 7.96 -22.06
N LYS A 39 21.95 7.19 -22.65
CA LYS A 39 21.90 5.72 -22.70
C LYS A 39 22.64 5.07 -21.52
N ASP A 40 23.37 5.86 -20.74
CA ASP A 40 24.23 5.34 -19.69
C ASP A 40 23.47 5.31 -18.37
N VAL A 41 23.66 4.20 -17.64
CA VAL A 41 23.21 4.08 -16.26
C VAL A 41 24.29 4.69 -15.37
N LEU A 42 23.95 5.79 -14.71
CA LEU A 42 24.85 6.48 -13.80
C LEU A 42 25.01 5.67 -12.51
N ASP A 43 23.87 5.33 -11.91
CA ASP A 43 23.84 4.72 -10.60
C ASP A 43 22.51 3.98 -10.38
N SER A 44 22.54 3.04 -9.44
CA SER A 44 21.37 2.28 -9.02
C SER A 44 21.39 2.06 -7.52
N TYR A 45 20.24 2.25 -6.88
CA TYR A 45 20.09 2.07 -5.44
C TYR A 45 19.01 1.04 -5.14
N VAL A 46 19.36 0.05 -4.33
CA VAL A 46 18.46 -0.98 -3.82
C VAL A 46 17.99 -0.56 -2.43
N PHE A 47 16.68 -0.44 -2.26
CA PHE A 47 16.09 -0.10 -0.97
C PHE A 47 16.06 -1.33 -0.06
N LYS A 48 16.30 -1.10 1.23
CA LYS A 48 16.16 -2.13 2.25
C LYS A 48 14.68 -2.33 2.58
N ASP A 49 14.36 -3.48 3.14
CA ASP A 49 12.97 -3.82 3.50
C ASP A 49 12.45 -2.91 4.64
N GLU A 50 13.36 -2.43 5.51
CA GLU A 50 13.07 -1.44 6.56
C GLU A 50 12.57 -0.09 6.02
N ASP A 51 13.02 0.29 4.82
CA ASP A 51 12.66 1.55 4.16
C ASP A 51 11.30 1.47 3.42
N SER A 52 10.66 0.30 3.45
CA SER A 52 9.47 -0.04 2.66
C SER A 52 8.21 -0.16 3.51
N SER A 53 7.66 0.98 3.95
CA SER A 53 6.36 1.01 4.64
C SER A 53 5.23 0.65 3.68
N GLY A 54 4.63 -0.53 3.84
CA GLY A 54 3.47 -0.96 3.04
C GLY A 54 3.83 -1.57 1.67
N GLY A 55 5.04 -2.12 1.52
CA GLY A 55 5.43 -2.84 0.29
C GLY A 55 5.91 -1.95 -0.86
N PHE A 56 6.09 -0.65 -0.61
CA PHE A 56 6.73 0.32 -1.50
C PHE A 56 7.71 1.20 -0.69
N PRO A 57 8.89 1.53 -1.23
CA PRO A 57 9.88 2.38 -0.54
C PRO A 57 9.38 3.80 -0.33
N ASN A 58 9.78 4.44 0.77
CA ASN A 58 9.40 5.83 1.03
C ASN A 58 9.85 6.75 -0.13
N GLN A 59 8.90 7.49 -0.71
CA GLN A 59 9.15 8.40 -1.84
C GLN A 59 10.22 9.45 -1.52
N ASN A 60 10.27 9.92 -0.27
CA ASN A 60 11.26 10.90 0.15
C ASN A 60 12.69 10.34 0.10
N LEU A 61 12.87 9.02 0.31
CA LEU A 61 14.17 8.37 0.19
C LEU A 61 14.61 8.29 -1.27
N ILE A 62 13.68 8.05 -2.19
CA ILE A 62 13.96 8.07 -3.64
C ILE A 62 14.41 9.47 -4.06
N VAL A 63 13.65 10.50 -3.66
CA VAL A 63 14.00 11.90 -3.95
C VAL A 63 15.35 12.26 -3.34
N GLY A 64 15.59 11.91 -2.08
CA GLY A 64 16.86 12.16 -1.39
C GLY A 64 18.04 11.41 -2.00
N TYR A 65 17.84 10.19 -2.51
CA TYR A 65 18.84 9.48 -3.30
C TYR A 65 19.18 10.26 -4.57
N VAL A 66 18.18 10.67 -5.34
CA VAL A 66 18.39 11.42 -6.59
C VAL A 66 19.16 12.71 -6.34
N LEU A 67 18.78 13.47 -5.31
CA LEU A 67 19.45 14.73 -4.96
C LEU A 67 20.91 14.52 -4.50
N ARG A 68 21.23 13.38 -3.87
CA ARG A 68 22.61 13.04 -3.47
C ARG A 68 23.47 12.58 -4.65
N THR A 69 22.90 11.77 -5.54
CA THR A 69 23.62 11.19 -6.68
C THR A 69 23.80 12.19 -7.81
N VAL A 70 22.84 13.08 -8.00
CA VAL A 70 22.87 14.11 -9.04
C VAL A 70 23.57 15.36 -8.49
N ALA A 71 24.85 15.54 -8.83
CA ALA A 71 25.60 16.75 -8.52
C ALA A 71 25.16 17.95 -9.39
N ILE A 72 23.89 18.38 -9.27
CA ILE A 72 23.37 19.57 -9.95
C ILE A 72 23.06 20.65 -8.90
N PRO A 73 23.72 21.82 -8.95
CA PRO A 73 23.53 22.89 -7.97
C PRO A 73 22.17 23.60 -8.01
N ASN A 74 21.23 23.19 -8.87
CA ASN A 74 19.93 23.87 -9.03
C ASN A 74 18.78 22.94 -9.48
N ILE A 75 18.79 21.69 -9.02
CA ILE A 75 17.67 20.78 -9.29
C ILE A 75 16.49 21.12 -8.37
N ASN A 76 15.28 21.26 -8.93
CA ASN A 76 14.09 21.54 -8.14
C ASN A 76 13.57 20.25 -7.48
N PRO A 77 13.57 20.13 -6.14
CA PRO A 77 13.11 18.92 -5.45
C PRO A 77 11.65 18.56 -5.76
N HIS A 78 10.80 19.57 -5.99
CA HIS A 78 9.39 19.33 -6.33
C HIS A 78 9.22 18.64 -7.68
N GLN A 79 10.10 18.90 -8.65
CA GLN A 79 10.03 18.23 -9.96
C GLN A 79 10.49 16.78 -9.86
N VAL A 80 11.51 16.52 -9.05
CA VAL A 80 11.95 15.15 -8.72
C VAL A 80 10.83 14.40 -7.98
N MET A 81 10.14 15.06 -7.06
CA MET A 81 9.02 14.47 -6.33
C MET A 81 7.84 14.12 -7.25
N LYS A 82 7.44 15.02 -8.15
CA LYS A 82 6.34 14.77 -9.11
C LYS A 82 6.66 13.61 -10.05
N THR A 83 7.89 13.56 -10.56
CA THR A 83 8.33 12.44 -11.41
C THR A 83 8.38 11.12 -10.65
N THR A 84 8.90 11.15 -9.42
CA THR A 84 8.88 9.99 -8.53
C THR A 84 7.46 9.49 -8.31
N GLN A 85 6.51 10.36 -7.95
CA GLN A 85 5.09 10.02 -7.76
C GLN A 85 4.46 9.39 -9.00
N ALA A 86 4.71 9.96 -10.19
CA ALA A 86 4.22 9.40 -11.44
C ALA A 86 4.77 7.99 -11.69
N LEU A 87 6.08 7.79 -11.46
CA LEU A 87 6.74 6.49 -11.58
C LEU A 87 6.22 5.48 -10.56
N VAL A 88 5.97 5.89 -9.31
CA VAL A 88 5.38 5.04 -8.26
C VAL A 88 4.02 4.53 -8.71
N ASN A 89 3.15 5.44 -9.14
CA ASN A 89 1.80 5.10 -9.60
C ASN A 89 1.84 4.12 -10.78
N GLN A 90 2.78 4.32 -11.71
CA GLN A 90 2.99 3.40 -12.82
C GLN A 90 3.51 2.03 -12.35
N ALA A 91 4.50 2.01 -11.45
CA ALA A 91 5.10 0.79 -10.96
C ALA A 91 4.12 -0.06 -10.14
N VAL A 92 3.27 0.57 -9.32
CA VAL A 92 2.21 -0.13 -8.56
C VAL A 92 1.19 -0.74 -9.49
N LYS A 93 0.66 0.03 -10.46
CA LYS A 93 -0.26 -0.48 -11.49
C LYS A 93 0.33 -1.65 -12.26
N ASN A 94 1.58 -1.53 -12.69
CA ASN A 94 2.25 -2.59 -13.45
C ASN A 94 2.55 -3.83 -12.59
N LYS A 95 2.87 -3.65 -11.30
CA LYS A 95 3.08 -4.75 -10.36
C LYS A 95 1.79 -5.51 -10.10
N GLU A 96 0.66 -4.82 -9.98
CA GLU A 96 -0.67 -5.43 -9.86
C GLU A 96 -1.06 -6.17 -11.14
N GLN A 97 -0.88 -5.55 -12.32
CA GLN A 97 -1.16 -6.20 -13.59
C GLN A 97 -0.31 -7.46 -13.81
N ARG A 98 1.00 -7.41 -13.48
CA ARG A 98 1.86 -8.61 -13.54
C ARG A 98 1.40 -9.71 -12.59
N LYS A 99 0.95 -9.35 -11.38
CA LYS A 99 0.36 -10.31 -10.42
C LYS A 99 -0.97 -10.90 -10.89
N VAL A 100 -1.72 -10.21 -11.73
CA VAL A 100 -3.01 -10.70 -12.30
C VAL A 100 -2.79 -11.50 -13.59
N MET A 101 -1.69 -11.28 -14.32
CA MET A 101 -1.34 -12.08 -15.50
C MET A 101 -0.63 -13.39 -15.14
N ALA A 102 0.22 -13.38 -14.11
CA ALA A 102 0.92 -14.57 -13.61
C ALA A 102 0.03 -15.75 -13.13
N PRO A 103 -1.20 -15.60 -12.59
CA PRO A 103 -2.03 -16.71 -12.16
C PRO A 103 -2.83 -17.39 -13.29
N VAL A 104 -2.78 -16.89 -14.54
CA VAL A 104 -3.54 -17.47 -15.66
C VAL A 104 -2.63 -18.15 -16.69
N SER A 105 -1.36 -17.76 -16.79
CA SER A 105 -0.41 -18.39 -17.70
C SER A 105 0.08 -19.78 -17.26
N GLU A 106 0.00 -20.11 -15.97
CA GLU A 106 0.31 -21.45 -15.44
C GLU A 106 -0.87 -22.43 -15.58
N THR A 107 -2.08 -21.93 -15.85
CA THR A 107 -3.22 -22.71 -16.33
C THR A 107 -3.46 -22.40 -17.81
N LYS A 108 -2.43 -22.45 -18.64
CA LYS A 108 -2.68 -22.81 -20.03
C LYS A 108 -3.14 -24.25 -19.95
N GLU A 109 -4.46 -24.46 -19.92
CA GLU A 109 -5.09 -25.75 -20.09
C GLU A 109 -4.36 -26.41 -21.26
N VAL A 110 -3.47 -27.35 -20.93
CA VAL A 110 -3.02 -28.33 -21.88
C VAL A 110 -4.32 -29.04 -22.20
N ALA A 111 -4.96 -28.63 -23.30
CA ALA A 111 -5.93 -29.44 -24.00
C ALA A 111 -5.15 -30.68 -24.39
N LEU A 112 -5.04 -31.61 -23.43
CA LEU A 112 -4.62 -32.96 -23.65
C LEU A 112 -5.57 -33.44 -24.74
N GLU A 113 -5.05 -33.55 -25.97
CA GLU A 113 -5.76 -34.20 -27.05
C GLU A 113 -6.31 -35.50 -26.48
N LYS A 114 -7.63 -35.60 -26.48
CA LYS A 114 -8.34 -36.76 -25.99
C LYS A 114 -7.88 -37.92 -26.87
N VAL A 115 -6.96 -38.73 -26.35
CA VAL A 115 -6.47 -39.93 -27.02
C VAL A 115 -7.73 -40.71 -27.45
N PRO A 116 -7.93 -41.00 -28.74
CA PRO A 116 -9.12 -41.69 -29.19
C PRO A 116 -9.25 -43.01 -28.43
N ASP A 117 -10.45 -43.27 -27.89
CA ASP A 117 -10.78 -44.42 -27.02
C ASP A 117 -10.54 -45.80 -27.67
N SER A 118 -10.02 -45.85 -28.90
CA SER A 118 -9.75 -47.04 -29.69
C SER A 118 -8.46 -47.79 -29.30
N GLU A 119 -7.54 -47.18 -28.55
CA GLU A 119 -6.26 -47.83 -28.16
C GLU A 119 -6.16 -48.20 -26.66
N LEU A 120 -7.11 -47.77 -25.83
CA LEU A 120 -7.17 -48.20 -24.43
C LEU A 120 -7.72 -49.63 -24.35
N ARG A 121 -6.82 -50.62 -24.43
CA ARG A 121 -7.11 -52.02 -24.06
C ARG A 121 -7.41 -52.13 -22.57
N ARG A 122 -8.62 -51.73 -22.17
CA ARG A 122 -9.16 -52.07 -20.86
C ARG A 122 -9.57 -53.55 -20.90
N PRO A 123 -9.03 -54.42 -20.02
CA PRO A 123 -9.55 -55.77 -19.91
C PRO A 123 -11.02 -55.71 -19.51
N LYS A 124 -11.91 -56.34 -20.30
CA LYS A 124 -13.32 -56.51 -19.94
C LYS A 124 -13.39 -57.45 -18.74
N THR A 125 -13.50 -56.89 -17.55
CA THR A 125 -13.85 -57.65 -16.35
C THR A 125 -15.31 -58.09 -16.47
N GLN A 126 -15.54 -59.33 -16.88
CA GLN A 126 -16.82 -60.02 -16.69
C GLN A 126 -16.88 -60.48 -15.23
N GLY A 127 -17.15 -59.54 -14.32
CA GLY A 127 -17.46 -59.81 -12.93
C GLY A 127 -18.83 -59.24 -12.61
N ARG A 128 -19.73 -60.04 -12.05
CA ARG A 128 -21.06 -59.62 -11.60
C ARG A 128 -20.89 -58.69 -10.39
N VAL A 129 -20.82 -57.39 -10.62
CA VAL A 129 -20.76 -56.39 -9.54
C VAL A 129 -22.17 -56.24 -8.97
N LYS A 130 -22.35 -56.57 -7.69
CA LYS A 130 -23.56 -56.22 -6.93
C LYS A 130 -23.58 -54.70 -6.74
N GLU A 131 -24.58 -54.03 -7.30
CA GLU A 131 -24.88 -52.63 -7.03
C GLU A 131 -25.67 -52.54 -5.72
N GLU A 132 -24.96 -52.39 -4.60
CA GLU A 132 -25.57 -51.88 -3.36
C GLU A 132 -24.97 -50.51 -3.08
N GLY A 133 -25.80 -49.47 -3.20
CA GLY A 133 -25.54 -48.15 -2.59
C GLY A 133 -25.15 -47.00 -3.53
N MET A 134 -25.72 -46.87 -4.72
CA MET A 134 -25.72 -45.57 -5.42
C MET A 134 -26.74 -44.64 -4.74
N LYS A 135 -26.27 -43.72 -3.90
CA LYS A 135 -27.08 -42.57 -3.47
C LYS A 135 -27.48 -41.78 -4.71
N SER A 136 -28.77 -41.49 -4.82
CA SER A 136 -29.34 -40.81 -5.99
C SER A 136 -28.77 -39.38 -6.10
N GLN A 137 -28.58 -38.89 -7.33
CA GLN A 137 -28.05 -37.54 -7.59
C GLN A 137 -28.85 -36.43 -6.86
N GLN A 138 -30.14 -36.67 -6.59
CA GLN A 138 -30.99 -35.76 -5.82
C GLN A 138 -30.58 -35.61 -4.34
N GLU A 139 -30.00 -36.62 -3.71
CA GLU A 139 -29.53 -36.53 -2.32
C GLU A 139 -28.25 -35.71 -2.21
N LEU A 140 -27.35 -35.84 -3.18
CA LEU A 140 -26.13 -35.02 -3.29
C LEU A 140 -26.45 -33.54 -3.54
N GLU A 141 -27.46 -33.26 -4.37
CA GLU A 141 -27.92 -31.89 -4.62
C GLU A 141 -28.63 -31.28 -3.40
N ALA A 142 -29.35 -32.08 -2.62
CA ALA A 142 -29.95 -31.64 -1.37
C ALA A 142 -28.88 -31.31 -0.31
N GLU A 143 -27.89 -32.19 -0.14
CA GLU A 143 -26.78 -32.02 0.81
C GLU A 143 -25.92 -30.78 0.49
N THR A 144 -25.63 -30.55 -0.80
CA THR A 144 -24.89 -29.35 -1.24
C THR A 144 -25.68 -28.06 -1.03
N ARG A 145 -27.01 -28.08 -1.19
CA ARG A 145 -27.87 -26.92 -0.96
C ARG A 145 -28.06 -26.60 0.52
N GLU A 146 -28.06 -27.61 1.39
CA GLU A 146 -28.07 -27.43 2.84
C GLU A 146 -26.74 -26.87 3.36
N ALA A 147 -25.61 -27.43 2.91
CA ALA A 147 -24.28 -26.91 3.24
C ALA A 147 -24.08 -25.44 2.80
N PHE A 148 -24.70 -25.05 1.68
CA PHE A 148 -24.68 -23.65 1.23
C PHE A 148 -25.48 -22.72 2.15
N LYS A 149 -26.68 -23.13 2.59
CA LYS A 149 -27.52 -22.33 3.51
C LYS A 149 -26.83 -22.12 4.85
N GLU A 150 -26.13 -23.14 5.36
CA GLU A 150 -25.39 -23.06 6.62
C GLU A 150 -24.20 -22.08 6.54
N ARG A 151 -23.47 -22.08 5.41
CA ARG A 151 -22.39 -21.12 5.13
C ARG A 151 -22.88 -19.67 5.00
N VAL A 152 -24.04 -19.47 4.39
CA VAL A 152 -24.64 -18.13 4.27
C VAL A 152 -25.09 -17.61 5.64
N LYS A 153 -25.69 -18.47 6.47
CA LYS A 153 -26.15 -18.12 7.82
C LYS A 153 -24.97 -17.72 8.72
N THR A 154 -23.90 -18.52 8.75
CA THR A 154 -22.69 -18.21 9.52
C THR A 154 -22.00 -16.92 9.05
N LYS A 155 -22.01 -16.63 7.74
CA LYS A 155 -21.48 -15.37 7.21
C LYS A 155 -22.31 -14.15 7.66
N LYS A 156 -23.64 -14.27 7.63
CA LYS A 156 -24.57 -13.22 8.06
C LYS A 156 -24.43 -12.92 9.56
N GLU A 157 -24.37 -13.94 10.41
CA GLU A 157 -24.15 -13.78 11.85
C GLU A 157 -22.80 -13.11 12.17
N ARG A 158 -21.74 -13.43 11.41
CA ARG A 158 -20.42 -12.78 11.55
C ARG A 158 -20.43 -11.31 11.11
N GLU A 159 -21.24 -10.97 10.10
CA GLU A 159 -21.39 -9.61 9.62
C GLU A 159 -22.21 -8.76 10.60
N GLU A 160 -23.30 -9.29 11.12
CA GLU A 160 -24.12 -8.66 12.17
C GLU A 160 -23.30 -8.42 13.44
N ALA A 161 -22.50 -9.42 13.89
CA ALA A 161 -21.60 -9.26 15.03
C ALA A 161 -20.52 -8.17 14.81
N ARG A 162 -20.03 -7.99 13.56
CA ARG A 162 -19.10 -6.92 13.21
C ARG A 162 -19.75 -5.55 13.23
N VAL A 163 -20.98 -5.42 12.73
CA VAL A 163 -21.73 -4.16 12.73
C VAL A 163 -22.08 -3.75 14.17
N SER A 164 -22.44 -4.71 15.03
CA SER A 164 -22.71 -4.45 16.47
C SER A 164 -21.45 -4.05 17.25
N ALA A 165 -20.28 -4.62 16.94
CA ALA A 165 -19.02 -4.30 17.63
C ALA A 165 -18.47 -2.90 17.29
N VAL A 166 -18.82 -2.34 16.13
CA VAL A 166 -18.37 -0.99 15.71
C VAL A 166 -19.18 0.13 16.38
N SER A 167 -20.36 -0.16 16.94
CA SER A 167 -21.28 0.87 17.47
C SER A 167 -21.01 1.34 18.92
N THR A 168 -20.10 0.71 19.68
CA THR A 168 -20.01 0.90 21.16
C THR A 168 -18.73 1.54 21.71
N LEU A 169 -17.88 2.18 20.89
CA LEU A 169 -16.72 2.93 21.40
C LEU A 169 -16.92 4.45 21.32
N LYS A 170 -17.87 4.98 22.10
CA LYS A 170 -17.83 6.39 22.55
C LYS A 170 -17.30 6.41 23.98
N THR A 171 -15.98 6.42 24.14
CA THR A 171 -15.37 6.68 25.45
C THR A 171 -15.19 8.19 25.61
N THR A 172 -16.05 8.79 26.44
CA THR A 172 -15.91 10.19 26.88
C THR A 172 -14.94 10.17 28.06
N ARG A 173 -13.66 10.48 27.81
CA ARG A 173 -12.64 10.54 28.85
C ARG A 173 -12.80 11.87 29.60
N GLN A 174 -13.43 11.86 30.76
CA GLN A 174 -13.40 13.00 31.68
C GLN A 174 -12.01 13.07 32.34
N LEU A 175 -11.35 14.23 32.23
CA LEU A 175 -10.10 14.50 32.92
C LEU A 175 -10.38 14.80 34.41
N PRO A 176 -9.52 14.34 35.34
CA PRO A 176 -9.67 14.64 36.76
C PRO A 176 -9.30 16.11 37.06
N SER A 177 -10.14 16.76 37.88
CA SER A 177 -9.91 18.09 38.42
C SER A 177 -8.78 18.08 39.45
N ILE A 178 -7.85 19.02 39.34
CA ILE A 178 -6.77 19.23 40.31
C ILE A 178 -7.33 20.03 41.51
N PRO A 179 -7.02 19.69 42.78
CA PRO A 179 -7.59 20.34 43.95
C PRO A 179 -7.01 21.75 44.17
N SER A 180 -7.86 22.69 44.56
CA SER A 180 -7.51 24.07 44.96
C SER A 180 -7.48 24.21 46.49
N GLU A 181 -6.31 24.53 47.06
CA GLU A 181 -6.06 25.21 48.34
C GLU A 181 -4.69 25.91 48.15
N GLY A 182 -4.57 27.25 48.06
CA GLY A 182 -4.49 28.20 49.19
C GLY A 182 -3.18 27.96 49.98
N ASP A 183 -2.21 28.86 50.16
CA ASP A 183 -2.16 30.32 50.04
C ASP A 183 -0.69 30.78 50.29
N GLN A 184 -0.31 31.90 49.67
CA GLN A 184 0.79 32.85 49.98
C GLN A 184 2.28 32.46 49.90
N GLY A 185 2.97 33.06 48.91
CA GLY A 185 4.44 33.21 48.95
C GLY A 185 5.10 33.90 47.75
N LYS A 186 4.89 35.23 47.61
CA LYS A 186 5.70 36.22 46.85
C LYS A 186 5.67 36.21 45.31
N ALA A 187 5.09 37.28 44.76
CA ALA A 187 5.34 37.74 43.40
C ALA A 187 6.81 38.14 43.20
N PRO A 188 7.33 37.95 41.97
CA PRO A 188 7.59 39.12 41.14
C PRO A 188 6.98 38.98 39.74
N THR A 189 6.45 40.11 39.27
CA THR A 189 6.30 40.55 37.88
C THR A 189 6.84 39.63 36.77
N ASN A 190 5.96 39.14 35.89
CA ASN A 190 6.11 39.28 34.44
C ASN A 190 4.79 39.01 33.70
N SER A 191 4.41 40.00 32.89
CA SER A 191 3.53 39.92 31.73
C SER A 191 3.95 38.80 30.79
N ASP A 192 3.04 37.89 30.41
CA ASP A 192 3.14 37.15 29.15
C ASP A 192 1.74 36.77 28.69
N SER A 193 1.17 37.68 27.90
CA SER A 193 -0.08 37.56 27.16
C SER A 193 0.08 36.53 26.04
N SER A 194 -0.63 35.40 26.18
CA SER A 194 -1.01 34.41 25.15
C SER A 194 -0.50 34.64 23.72
N GLU A 195 0.64 34.02 23.38
CA GLU A 195 1.28 34.04 22.04
C GLU A 195 0.64 33.05 21.05
N PHE A 196 -0.67 32.82 21.07
CA PHE A 196 -1.31 31.79 20.24
C PHE A 196 -2.37 32.36 19.30
N CYS A 197 -2.29 32.00 18.01
CA CYS A 197 -3.34 32.36 17.05
C CYS A 197 -4.60 31.50 17.26
N PRO A 198 -5.77 32.06 17.60
CA PRO A 198 -7.00 31.30 17.86
C PRO A 198 -7.57 30.61 16.60
N PHE A 199 -7.10 30.97 15.41
CA PHE A 199 -7.59 30.40 14.14
C PHE A 199 -6.74 29.25 13.60
N CYS A 200 -5.45 29.16 13.97
CA CYS A 200 -4.55 28.13 13.45
C CYS A 200 -3.73 27.41 14.52
N GLY A 201 -3.83 27.82 15.79
CA GLY A 201 -3.20 27.14 16.94
C GLY A 201 -1.67 27.19 16.94
N LYS A 202 -1.06 28.04 16.11
CA LYS A 202 0.39 28.22 16.04
C LYS A 202 0.83 29.40 16.92
N GLU A 203 1.99 29.21 17.55
CA GLU A 203 2.66 30.20 18.40
C GLU A 203 3.24 31.33 17.55
N PHE A 204 2.88 32.59 17.87
CA PHE A 204 3.47 33.78 17.29
C PHE A 204 3.64 34.87 18.35
N PRO A 205 4.84 35.46 18.44
CA PRO A 205 5.01 36.68 19.19
C PRO A 205 4.60 37.86 18.31
N GLU A 206 3.65 38.67 18.81
CA GLU A 206 3.61 40.13 18.58
C GLU A 206 3.17 40.72 17.22
N TRP A 207 2.53 39.98 16.31
CA TRP A 207 2.06 40.58 15.03
C TRP A 207 0.54 40.79 14.96
N LYS A 208 0.10 41.95 14.44
CA LYS A 208 -1.33 42.29 14.22
C LYS A 208 -2.04 41.30 13.27
N PHE A 209 -1.28 40.54 12.49
CA PHE A 209 -1.78 39.56 11.53
C PHE A 209 -1.00 38.26 11.67
N CYS A 210 -1.70 37.13 11.59
CA CYS A 210 -1.05 35.83 11.61
C CYS A 210 -0.39 35.53 10.24
N PRO A 211 0.92 35.24 10.19
CA PRO A 211 1.64 34.99 8.93
C PRO A 211 1.23 33.70 8.21
N TYR A 212 0.48 32.82 8.87
CA TYR A 212 0.07 31.53 8.33
C TYR A 212 -1.36 31.54 7.81
N CYS A 213 -2.27 32.27 8.46
CA CYS A 213 -3.67 32.33 8.05
C CYS A 213 -4.10 33.70 7.51
N GLY A 214 -3.25 34.72 7.59
CA GLY A 214 -3.51 36.08 7.11
C GLY A 214 -4.59 36.84 7.89
N LYS A 215 -5.18 36.23 8.92
CA LYS A 215 -6.26 36.83 9.72
C LYS A 215 -5.68 37.74 10.81
N GLN A 216 -6.41 38.82 11.10
CA GLN A 216 -6.09 39.72 12.22
C GLN A 216 -6.22 38.96 13.53
N LEU A 217 -5.21 39.09 14.39
CA LEU A 217 -5.26 38.54 15.74
C LEU A 217 -6.10 39.48 16.61
N PRO A 218 -7.05 38.96 17.41
CA PRO A 218 -7.72 39.77 18.42
C PRO A 218 -6.68 40.20 19.46
N HIS A 219 -6.62 41.51 19.71
CA HIS A 219 -5.83 42.10 20.79
C HIS A 219 -6.29 41.60 22.16
#